data_AF-A0A1B2ES13-F1
#
_entry.id   AF-A0A1B2ES13-F1
#
_cell.length_a   1.000
_cell.length_b   1.000
_cell.length_c   1.000
_cell.angle_alpha   90.00
_cell.angle_beta   90.00
_cell.angle_gamma   90.00
#
_symmetry.space_group_name_H-M   'P 1'
#
loop_
_entity.id
_entity.type
_entity.pdbx_description
1 polymer ?
#
loop_
_entity_poly.entity_id
_entity_poly.type
_entity_poly.pdbx_seq_one_letter_code
_entity_poly.pdbx_strand_id
1 'polypeptide(L)' 'MTREESETVIRRLVEEWVELRGVTQGQSEAPSFSDFYAWLQQDYSPYLDFRSATSVRADVERWFDDELGQDWLN' A
#
# COMPACT_ATOMS: atom_id res chain seq x y z
N MET A 1 7.42 -15.36 1.92
CA MET A 1 7.82 -14.03 1.39
C MET A 1 8.73 -13.36 2.41
N THR A 2 9.77 -12.65 1.98
CA THR A 2 10.51 -11.75 2.88
C THR A 2 9.84 -10.38 2.89
N ARG A 3 10.07 -9.61 3.95
CA ARG A 3 9.55 -8.24 4.09
C ARG A 3 9.99 -7.35 2.91
N GLU A 4 11.22 -7.50 2.45
CA GLU A 4 11.81 -6.71 1.35
C GLU A 4 11.16 -7.02 -0.01
N GLU A 5 10.86 -8.29 -0.29
CA GLU A 5 10.14 -8.70 -1.49
C GLU A 5 8.70 -8.18 -1.45
N SER A 6 8.02 -8.32 -0.31
CA SER A 6 6.68 -7.76 -0.12
C SER A 6 6.66 -6.23 -0.25
N GLU A 7 7.65 -5.53 0.31
CA GLU A 7 7.80 -4.07 0.19
C GLU A 7 7.88 -3.66 -1.28
N THR A 8 8.79 -4.28 -2.05
CA THR A 8 9.00 -3.95 -3.47
C THR A 8 7.75 -4.19 -4.30
N VAL A 9 7.04 -5.30 -4.04
CA VAL A 9 5.80 -5.63 -4.74
C VAL A 9 4.69 -4.67 -4.35
N ILE A 10 4.50 -4.40 -3.05
CA ILE A 10 3.45 -3.50 -2.56
C ILE A 10 3.63 -2.10 -3.13
N ARG A 11 4.85 -1.56 -3.12
CA ARG A 11 5.17 -0.26 -3.72
C ARG A 11 4.72 -0.14 -5.17
N ARG A 12 5.08 -1.12 -6.01
CA ARG A 12 4.61 -1.20 -7.41
C ARG A 12 3.09 -1.30 -7.52
N LEU A 13 2.45 -2.05 -6.62
CA LEU A 13 1.00 -2.19 -6.58
C LEU A 13 0.30 -0.90 -6.17
N VAL A 14 0.93 -0.05 -5.35
CA VAL A 14 0.41 1.28 -5.02
C VAL A 14 0.36 2.14 -6.28
N GLU A 15 1.46 2.22 -7.03
CA GLU A 15 1.52 2.94 -8.30
C GLU A 15 0.46 2.42 -9.28
N GLU A 16 0.39 1.09 -9.48
CA GLU A 16 -0.58 0.46 -10.38
C GLU A 16 -2.02 0.72 -9.94
N TRP A 17 -2.32 0.64 -8.64
CA TRP A 17 -3.65 0.91 -8.09
C TRP A 17 -4.05 2.38 -8.27
N VAL A 18 -3.12 3.31 -8.08
CA VAL A 18 -3.31 4.74 -8.34
C VAL A 18 -3.64 4.99 -9.81
N GLU A 19 -2.88 4.39 -10.73
CA GLU A 19 -3.13 4.48 -12.17
C GLU A 19 -4.48 3.86 -12.55
N LEU A 20 -4.80 2.66 -12.03
CA LEU A 20 -6.05 1.95 -12.27
C LEU A 20 -7.28 2.72 -11.79
N ARG A 21 -7.18 3.35 -10.61
CA ARG A 21 -8.28 4.11 -10.01
C ARG A 21 -8.32 5.56 -10.52
N GLY A 22 -7.30 6.00 -11.24
CA GLY A 22 -7.16 7.37 -11.73
C GLY A 22 -7.08 8.41 -10.62
N VAL A 23 -6.69 8.00 -9.40
CA VAL A 23 -6.65 8.88 -8.22
C VAL A 23 -5.42 9.76 -8.33
N THR A 24 -5.58 10.95 -8.89
CA THR A 24 -4.45 11.87 -9.00
C THR A 24 -4.13 12.44 -7.63
N GLN A 25 -2.87 12.40 -7.22
CA GLN A 25 -2.36 13.00 -5.98
C GLN A 25 -2.85 14.47 -5.89
N GLY A 26 -3.78 14.74 -4.97
CA GLY A 26 -4.40 16.06 -4.80
C GLY A 26 -5.87 16.21 -5.22
N GLN A 27 -6.55 15.15 -5.68
CA GLN A 27 -8.02 15.16 -5.78
C GLN A 27 -8.67 15.06 -4.40
N SER A 28 -9.88 15.65 -4.25
CA SER A 28 -10.60 15.78 -2.96
C SER A 28 -10.92 14.44 -2.27
N GLU A 29 -10.76 13.33 -2.96
CA GLU A 29 -10.82 11.98 -2.41
C GLU A 29 -9.40 11.47 -2.24
N ALA A 30 -8.81 11.72 -1.08
CA ALA A 30 -7.49 11.17 -0.76
C ALA A 30 -7.53 9.63 -0.89
N PRO A 31 -6.52 9.02 -1.52
CA PRO A 31 -6.43 7.56 -1.64
C PRO A 31 -6.49 6.93 -0.25
N SER A 32 -7.50 6.07 -0.03
CA SER A 32 -7.74 5.47 1.28
C SER A 32 -6.98 4.16 1.41
N PHE A 33 -6.06 4.09 2.37
CA PHE A 33 -5.32 2.84 2.67
C PHE A 33 -6.24 1.64 2.86
N SER A 34 -7.40 1.82 3.50
CA SER A 34 -8.35 0.71 3.71
C SER A 34 -8.93 0.15 2.41
N ASP A 35 -9.13 0.98 1.36
CA ASP A 35 -9.59 0.53 0.05
C ASP A 35 -8.48 -0.23 -0.69
N PHE A 36 -7.27 0.35 -0.69
CA PHE A 36 -6.07 -0.29 -1.23
C PHE A 36 -5.80 -1.65 -0.55
N TYR A 37 -5.86 -1.71 0.79
CA TYR A 37 -5.63 -2.94 1.55
C TYR A 37 -6.70 -4.00 1.26
N ALA A 38 -7.97 -3.59 1.09
CA ALA A 38 -9.04 -4.51 0.72
C ALA A 38 -8.83 -5.09 -0.70
N TRP A 39 -8.39 -4.26 -1.65
CA TRP A 39 -8.01 -4.70 -2.99
C TRP A 39 -6.80 -5.67 -2.95
N LEU A 40 -5.78 -5.33 -2.17
CA LEU A 40 -4.58 -6.14 -2.02
C LEU A 40 -4.87 -7.48 -1.32
N GLN A 41 -5.81 -7.52 -0.38
CA GLN A 41 -6.26 -8.77 0.23
C GLN A 41 -7.03 -9.69 -0.73
N GLN A 42 -7.71 -9.15 -1.75
CA GLN A 42 -8.47 -9.98 -2.69
C GLN A 42 -7.56 -10.71 -3.69
N ASP A 43 -6.63 -9.98 -4.31
CA ASP A 43 -5.78 -10.53 -5.38
C ASP A 43 -4.36 -10.88 -4.91
N TYR A 44 -3.86 -10.23 -3.85
CA TYR A 44 -2.45 -10.28 -3.43
C TYR A 44 -2.28 -10.73 -1.98
N SER A 45 -3.26 -11.44 -1.41
CA SER A 45 -3.17 -12.04 -0.07
C SER A 45 -1.86 -12.81 0.24
N PRO A 46 -1.23 -13.58 -0.67
CA PRO A 46 0.03 -14.25 -0.36
C PRO A 46 1.20 -13.30 -0.12
N TYR A 47 1.15 -12.06 -0.65
CA TYR A 47 2.15 -11.02 -0.38
C TYR A 47 1.98 -10.38 1.00
N LEU A 48 0.85 -10.62 1.65
CA LEU A 48 0.56 -10.25 3.04
C LEU A 48 0.93 -11.35 4.05
N ASP A 49 1.45 -12.50 3.60
CA ASP A 49 1.85 -13.63 4.47
C ASP A 49 3.36 -13.60 4.80
N PHE A 50 3.90 -12.43 5.14
CA PHE A 50 5.28 -12.28 5.56
C PHE A 50 5.40 -12.08 7.07
N ARG A 51 6.56 -12.44 7.61
CA ARG A 51 6.84 -12.30 9.04
C ARG A 51 7.15 -10.84 9.38
N SER A 52 6.12 -10.08 9.74
CA SER A 52 6.26 -8.73 10.32
C SER A 52 6.57 -8.77 11.81
N ALA A 53 7.33 -7.79 12.29
CA ALA A 53 7.64 -7.61 13.70
C ALA A 53 6.46 -7.01 14.50
N THR A 54 5.66 -6.16 13.85
CA THR A 54 4.52 -5.47 14.47
C THR A 54 3.20 -6.02 13.93
N SER A 55 2.90 -5.77 12.67
CA SER A 55 1.72 -6.28 11.95
C SER A 55 1.92 -5.99 10.48
N VAL A 56 1.63 -6.97 9.62
CA VAL A 56 1.72 -6.81 8.16
C VAL A 56 0.96 -5.56 7.70
N ARG A 57 -0.24 -5.35 8.22
CA ARG A 57 -1.05 -4.17 7.92
C ARG A 57 -0.32 -2.84 8.21
N ALA A 58 0.37 -2.75 9.34
CA ALA A 58 1.09 -1.52 9.72
C ALA A 58 2.34 -1.28 8.87
N ASP A 59 3.03 -2.36 8.44
CA ASP A 59 4.12 -2.25 7.47
C ASP A 59 3.59 -1.78 6.11
N VAL A 60 2.48 -2.35 5.62
CA VAL A 60 1.85 -1.97 4.34
C VAL A 60 1.34 -0.54 4.36
N GLU A 61 0.68 -0.12 5.46
CA GLU A 61 0.20 1.26 5.64
C GLU A 61 1.36 2.25 5.54
N ARG A 62 2.45 1.97 6.24
CA ARG A 62 3.67 2.80 6.16
C ARG A 62 4.23 2.89 4.75
N TRP A 63 4.28 1.79 4.00
CA TRP A 63 4.77 1.79 2.62
C TRP A 63 3.84 2.55 1.68
N PHE A 64 2.52 2.48 1.92
CA PHE A 64 1.52 3.21 1.16
C PHE A 64 1.64 4.73 1.36
N ASP A 65 1.76 5.18 2.61
CA ASP A 65 1.96 6.59 2.94
C ASP A 65 3.31 7.13 2.39
N ASP A 66 4.38 6.35 2.46
CA ASP A 66 5.72 6.66 1.94
C ASP A 66 5.68 6.84 0.41
N GLU A 67 5.07 5.91 -0.33
CA GLU A 67 5.02 5.93 -1.80
C GLU A 67 4.12 7.06 -2.34
N LEU A 68 2.98 7.30 -1.69
CA LEU A 68 2.07 8.40 -2.08
C LEU A 68 2.57 9.77 -1.64
N GLY A 69 3.72 9.82 -0.95
CA GLY A 69 4.23 11.04 -0.35
C GLY A 69 3.22 11.69 0.60
N GLN A 70 2.36 10.90 1.25
CA GLN A 70 1.43 11.37 2.29
C GLN A 70 2.14 11.66 3.63
N ASP A 71 3.46 11.47 3.69
CA ASP A 71 4.36 11.82 4.80
C ASP A 71 4.40 13.34 5.13
N TRP A 72 3.66 14.19 4.40
CA TRP A 72 3.61 15.65 4.61
C TRP A 72 2.74 16.12 5.80
N LEU A 73 2.21 15.21 6.62
CA LEU A 73 1.39 15.53 7.80
C LEU A 73 2.07 15.21 9.15
N ASN A 74 3.39 15.33 9.22
CA ASN A 74 4.08 15.41 10.53
C ASN A 74 4.56 16.83 10.84
#